data_AF-A0A956GUL3-F1
#
_entry.id   AF-A0A956GUL3-F1
#
_cell.length_a   1.000
_cell.length_b   1.000
_cell.length_c   1.000
_cell.angle_alpha   90.00
_cell.angle_beta   90.00
_cell.angle_gamma   90.00
#
_symmetry.space_group_name_H-M   'P 1'
#
loop_
_entity.id
_entity.type
_entity.pdbx_description
1 polymer ?
#
loop_
_entity_poly.entity_id
_entity_poly.type
_entity_poly.pdbx_seq_one_letter_code
_entity_poly.pdbx_strand_id
1 'polypeptide(L)'
;MSDADHGVTGELVEAFIRLARGDFTVRLPRNFQRDQDDLLAYFVNLIAEELDRIIREREAAHRVLEAGIATLGEAFLRLAAGDFAVRVPRTERGDPMDVLAFLLNNTAAEVGDAFGALERERGVVASILDAMVDGVLLLAVDGTIQRANPAIERMLGVAP
;
A
#
# COMPACT_ATOMS: atom_id res chain seq x y z
N MET A 1 -49.45 21.49 -35.81
CA MET A 1 -47.99 21.30 -35.85
C MET A 1 -47.40 21.53 -34.44
N SER A 2 -47.99 20.93 -33.39
CA SER A 2 -47.69 21.28 -31.99
C SER A 2 -47.60 20.10 -31.00
N ASP A 3 -47.92 18.86 -31.40
CA ASP A 3 -47.88 17.70 -30.49
C ASP A 3 -46.53 16.95 -30.47
N ALA A 4 -45.75 17.01 -31.54
CA ALA A 4 -44.47 16.29 -31.62
C ALA A 4 -43.37 16.94 -30.74
N ASP A 5 -43.38 18.27 -30.64
CA ASP A 5 -42.36 19.08 -29.95
C ASP A 5 -42.39 18.90 -28.41
N HIS A 6 -43.56 18.55 -27.86
CA HIS A 6 -43.74 18.31 -26.42
C HIS A 6 -43.23 16.93 -26.00
N GLY A 7 -43.22 15.94 -26.90
CA GLY A 7 -42.70 14.59 -26.62
C GLY A 7 -41.18 14.58 -26.49
N VAL A 8 -40.47 15.19 -27.43
CA VAL A 8 -38.99 15.25 -27.45
C VAL A 8 -38.45 16.01 -26.23
N THR A 9 -39.10 17.12 -25.86
CA THR A 9 -38.70 17.90 -24.67
C THR A 9 -38.88 17.09 -23.37
N GLY A 10 -39.95 16.29 -23.28
CA GLY A 10 -40.17 15.40 -22.12
C GLY A 10 -39.11 14.31 -21.98
N GLU A 11 -38.76 13.65 -23.09
CA GLU A 11 -37.71 12.62 -23.12
C GLU A 11 -36.33 13.20 -22.77
N LEU A 12 -36.01 14.41 -23.25
CA LEU A 12 -34.78 15.12 -22.89
C LEU A 12 -34.71 15.42 -21.40
N VAL A 13 -35.78 15.97 -20.81
CA VAL A 13 -35.82 16.27 -19.37
C VAL A 13 -35.66 15.00 -18.54
N GLU A 14 -36.35 13.92 -18.91
CA GLU A 14 -36.20 12.63 -18.24
C GLU A 14 -34.76 12.10 -18.34
N ALA A 15 -34.14 12.21 -19.53
CA ALA A 15 -32.75 11.81 -19.72
C ALA A 15 -31.79 12.63 -18.84
N PHE A 16 -31.97 13.95 -18.75
CA PHE A 16 -31.17 14.78 -17.86
C PHE A 16 -31.38 14.44 -16.38
N ILE A 17 -32.61 14.13 -15.95
CA ILE A 17 -32.88 13.69 -14.58
C ILE A 17 -32.17 12.37 -14.27
N ARG A 18 -32.17 11.42 -15.21
CA ARG A 18 -31.45 10.14 -15.06
C ARG A 18 -29.93 10.36 -14.99
N LEU A 19 -29.38 11.17 -15.88
CA LEU A 19 -27.96 11.57 -15.82
C LEU A 19 -27.59 12.23 -14.49
N ALA A 20 -28.42 13.15 -13.99
CA ALA A 20 -28.19 13.84 -12.72
C ALA A 20 -28.22 12.88 -11.51
N ARG A 21 -28.93 11.76 -11.62
CA ARG A 21 -28.97 10.69 -10.60
C ARG A 21 -27.82 9.68 -10.74
N GLY A 22 -26.95 9.85 -11.74
CA GLY A 22 -25.83 8.95 -12.01
C GLY A 22 -26.17 7.74 -12.89
N ASP A 23 -27.34 7.72 -13.52
CA ASP A 23 -27.69 6.69 -14.49
C ASP A 23 -27.28 7.13 -15.91
N PHE A 24 -26.08 6.72 -16.30
CA PHE A 24 -25.48 7.02 -17.60
C PHE A 24 -25.83 5.99 -18.69
N THR A 25 -26.71 5.02 -18.38
CA THR A 25 -27.18 4.03 -19.35
C THR A 25 -28.29 4.58 -20.26
N VAL A 26 -28.79 5.79 -19.96
CA VAL A 26 -29.85 6.43 -20.75
C VAL A 26 -29.42 6.62 -22.19
N ARG A 27 -30.33 6.27 -23.12
CA ARG A 27 -30.15 6.48 -24.55
C ARG A 27 -31.44 7.00 -25.15
N LEU A 28 -31.38 8.15 -25.82
CA LEU A 28 -32.47 8.74 -26.57
C LEU A 28 -32.48 8.21 -28.01
N PRO A 29 -33.66 7.93 -28.58
CA PRO A 29 -33.78 7.48 -29.95
C PRO A 29 -33.30 8.56 -30.92
N ARG A 30 -32.65 8.13 -32.00
CA ARG A 30 -32.15 9.03 -33.06
C ARG A 30 -32.97 8.86 -34.33
N ASN A 31 -33.34 9.98 -34.94
CA ASN A 31 -34.08 9.99 -36.21
C ASN A 31 -33.13 10.10 -37.42
N PHE A 32 -31.86 10.45 -37.19
CA PHE A 32 -30.78 10.60 -38.18
C PHE A 32 -31.04 11.62 -39.31
N GLN A 33 -32.04 12.49 -39.16
CA GLN A 33 -32.36 13.55 -40.11
C GLN A 33 -31.48 14.80 -39.90
N ARG A 34 -30.63 14.79 -38.87
CA ARG A 34 -29.74 15.91 -38.47
C ARG A 34 -30.50 17.21 -38.23
N ASP A 35 -31.76 17.09 -37.80
CA ASP A 35 -32.51 18.21 -37.26
C ASP A 35 -32.07 18.50 -35.81
N GLN A 36 -32.65 19.55 -35.23
CA GLN A 36 -32.31 19.97 -33.87
C GLN A 36 -32.56 18.83 -32.85
N ASP A 37 -33.62 18.06 -33.02
CA ASP A 37 -34.00 16.98 -32.12
C ASP A 37 -33.02 15.81 -32.19
N ASP A 38 -32.59 15.40 -33.39
CA ASP A 38 -31.55 14.36 -33.56
C ASP A 38 -30.21 14.80 -32.99
N LEU A 39 -29.84 16.07 -33.16
CA LEU A 39 -28.61 16.61 -32.59
C LEU A 39 -28.67 16.62 -31.06
N LEU A 40 -29.80 17.02 -30.47
CA LEU A 40 -30.00 16.98 -29.01
C LEU A 40 -29.93 15.53 -28.49
N ALA A 41 -30.60 14.58 -29.14
CA ALA A 41 -30.51 13.17 -28.79
C ALA A 41 -29.08 12.63 -28.91
N TYR A 42 -28.37 12.99 -29.99
CA TYR A 42 -26.96 12.65 -30.17
C TYR A 42 -26.08 13.20 -29.05
N PHE A 43 -26.21 14.49 -28.71
CA PHE A 43 -25.41 15.11 -27.66
C PHE A 43 -25.67 14.48 -26.29
N VAL A 44 -26.93 14.23 -25.93
CA VAL A 44 -27.26 13.57 -24.65
C VAL A 44 -26.67 12.16 -24.60
N ASN A 45 -26.78 11.39 -25.68
CA ASN A 45 -26.20 10.05 -25.73
C ASN A 45 -24.67 10.06 -25.62
N LEU A 46 -24.01 11.00 -26.30
CA LEU A 46 -22.58 11.19 -26.24
C LEU A 46 -22.13 11.60 -24.83
N ILE A 47 -22.83 12.54 -24.19
CA ILE A 47 -22.54 12.94 -22.81
C ILE A 47 -22.73 11.77 -21.86
N ALA A 48 -23.80 10.99 -22.02
CA ALA A 48 -24.04 9.80 -21.21
C ALA A 48 -22.90 8.78 -21.34
N GLU A 49 -22.45 8.49 -22.56
CA GLU A 49 -21.33 7.60 -22.84
C GLU A 49 -20.01 8.11 -22.24
N GLU A 50 -19.68 9.38 -22.46
CA GLU A 50 -18.42 9.96 -21.98
C GLU A 50 -18.39 10.07 -20.45
N LEU A 51 -19.51 10.42 -19.80
CA LEU A 51 -19.58 10.44 -18.35
C LEU A 51 -19.45 9.03 -17.74
N ASP A 52 -20.13 8.02 -18.31
CA ASP A 52 -19.98 6.62 -17.88
C ASP A 52 -18.52 6.17 -17.99
N ARG A 53 -17.87 6.48 -19.13
CA ARG A 53 -16.47 6.15 -19.38
C ARG A 53 -15.55 6.79 -18.34
N ILE A 54 -15.68 8.11 -18.12
CA ILE A 54 -14.84 8.86 -17.16
C ILE A 54 -15.03 8.34 -15.74
N ILE A 55 -16.27 8.06 -15.33
CA ILE A 55 -16.56 7.58 -13.97
C ILE A 55 -15.98 6.19 -13.76
N ARG A 56 -16.15 5.27 -14.72
CA ARG A 56 -15.56 3.92 -14.64
C ARG A 56 -14.04 3.97 -14.58
N GLU A 57 -13.40 4.81 -15.40
CA GLU A 57 -11.95 5.01 -15.38
C GLU A 57 -11.49 5.55 -14.00
N ARG A 58 -12.21 6.52 -13.45
CA ARG A 58 -11.92 7.10 -12.13
C ARG A 58 -12.09 6.07 -11.01
N GLU A 59 -13.19 5.32 -11.01
CA GLU A 59 -13.45 4.28 -10.00
C GLU A 59 -12.43 3.16 -10.06
N ALA A 60 -12.01 2.75 -11.26
CA ALA A 60 -10.97 1.75 -11.43
C ALA A 60 -9.62 2.27 -10.87
N ALA A 61 -9.26 3.52 -11.19
CA ALA A 61 -8.05 4.14 -10.65
C ALA A 61 -8.09 4.25 -9.12
N HIS A 62 -9.23 4.65 -8.54
CA HIS A 62 -9.40 4.74 -7.09
C HIS A 62 -9.24 3.38 -6.41
N ARG A 63 -9.86 2.32 -6.96
CA ARG A 63 -9.74 0.95 -6.43
C ARG A 63 -8.31 0.42 -6.47
N VAL A 64 -7.57 0.70 -7.55
CA VAL A 64 -6.15 0.33 -7.65
C VAL A 64 -5.33 1.03 -6.58
N LEU A 65 -5.59 2.32 -6.34
CA LEU A 65 -4.91 3.09 -5.30
C LEU A 65 -5.20 2.54 -3.90
N GLU A 66 -6.47 2.29 -3.56
CA GLU A 66 -6.87 1.72 -2.27
C GLU A 66 -6.19 0.36 -2.00
N ALA A 67 -6.19 -0.52 -3.00
CA ALA A 67 -5.53 -1.83 -2.90
C ALA A 67 -4.01 -1.70 -2.70
N GLY A 68 -3.38 -0.76 -3.40
CA GLY A 68 -1.96 -0.47 -3.24
C GLY A 68 -1.61 0.08 -1.85
N ILE A 69 -2.43 1.01 -1.33
CA ILE A 69 -2.26 1.56 0.02
C ILE A 69 -2.41 0.47 1.08
N ALA A 70 -3.43 -0.39 0.96
CA ALA A 70 -3.62 -1.50 1.89
C ALA A 70 -2.42 -2.45 1.89
N THR A 71 -1.89 -2.79 0.71
CA THR A 71 -0.71 -3.65 0.56
C THR A 71 0.54 -3.04 1.20
N LEU A 72 0.80 -1.75 0.97
CA LEU A 72 1.91 -1.05 1.63
C LEU A 72 1.73 -1.01 3.15
N GLY A 73 0.51 -0.71 3.62
CA GLY A 73 0.20 -0.66 5.04
C GLY A 73 0.48 -2.00 5.75
N GLU A 74 0.06 -3.11 5.16
CA GLU A 74 0.35 -4.45 5.68
C GLU A 74 1.85 -4.73 5.73
N ALA A 75 2.59 -4.36 4.68
CA ALA A 75 4.02 -4.55 4.64
C ALA A 75 4.76 -3.70 5.69
N PHE A 76 4.32 -2.46 5.95
CA PHE A 76 4.83 -1.64 7.05
C PHE A 76 4.56 -2.27 8.43
N LEU A 77 3.37 -2.85 8.64
CA LEU A 77 3.05 -3.54 9.90
C LEU A 77 3.95 -4.75 10.12
N ARG A 78 4.22 -5.53 9.08
CA ARG A 78 5.16 -6.66 9.14
C ARG A 78 6.58 -6.21 9.45
N LEU A 79 7.04 -5.15 8.78
CA LEU A 79 8.34 -4.56 9.05
C LEU A 79 8.47 -4.11 10.52
N ALA A 80 7.43 -3.44 11.03
CA ALA A 80 7.37 -3.01 12.44
C ALA A 80 7.34 -4.19 13.43
N ALA A 81 6.80 -5.33 13.03
CA ALA A 81 6.82 -6.58 13.80
C ALA A 81 8.18 -7.31 13.76
N GLY A 82 9.17 -6.77 13.03
CA GLY A 82 10.51 -7.35 12.92
C GLY A 82 10.72 -8.27 11.72
N ASP A 83 9.73 -8.38 10.82
CA ASP A 83 9.89 -9.09 9.56
C ASP A 83 10.58 -8.20 8.51
N PHE A 84 11.92 -8.19 8.53
CA PHE A 84 12.75 -7.43 7.58
C PHE A 84 12.82 -8.05 6.18
N ALA A 85 12.28 -9.27 6.00
CA ALA A 85 12.25 -9.96 4.70
C ALA A 85 11.03 -9.55 3.86
N VAL A 86 10.10 -8.75 4.40
CA VAL A 86 8.92 -8.28 3.69
C VAL A 86 9.30 -7.51 2.41
N ARG A 87 8.63 -7.83 1.30
CA ARG A 87 8.82 -7.13 0.02
C ARG A 87 7.48 -6.85 -0.64
N VAL A 88 7.33 -5.64 -1.16
CA VAL A 88 6.17 -5.22 -1.93
C VAL A 88 6.52 -5.25 -3.43
N PRO A 89 5.66 -5.86 -4.27
CA PRO A 89 5.85 -5.86 -5.72
C PRO A 89 5.92 -4.45 -6.30
N ARG A 90 6.80 -4.28 -7.28
CA ARG A 90 7.01 -3.03 -7.98
C ARG A 90 6.34 -3.07 -9.34
N THR A 91 5.74 -1.95 -9.75
CA THR A 91 5.14 -1.80 -11.08
C THR A 91 6.15 -1.33 -12.11
N GLU A 92 7.30 -0.81 -11.67
CA GLU A 92 8.39 -0.25 -12.49
C GLU A 92 7.96 0.93 -13.37
N ARG A 93 6.79 1.52 -13.09
CA ARG A 93 6.27 2.68 -13.82
C ARG A 93 6.82 4.01 -13.32
N GLY A 94 7.48 4.01 -12.16
CA GLY A 94 7.93 5.24 -11.49
C GLY A 94 6.79 6.12 -10.98
N ASP A 95 5.58 5.56 -10.85
CA ASP A 95 4.47 6.25 -10.20
C ASP A 95 4.72 6.34 -8.67
N PRO A 96 3.99 7.20 -7.93
CA PRO A 96 4.20 7.36 -6.50
C PRO A 96 4.11 6.06 -5.70
N MET A 97 3.27 5.11 -6.13
CA MET A 97 3.12 3.82 -5.44
C MET A 97 4.34 2.92 -5.67
N ASP A 98 4.89 2.91 -6.89
CA ASP A 98 6.14 2.21 -7.20
C ASP A 98 7.33 2.76 -6.41
N VAL A 99 7.41 4.08 -6.27
CA VAL A 99 8.44 4.75 -5.47
C VAL A 99 8.30 4.39 -4.00
N LEU A 100 7.07 4.39 -3.45
CA LEU A 100 6.84 3.98 -2.07
C LEU A 100 7.19 2.50 -1.84
N ALA A 101 6.84 1.61 -2.77
CA ALA A 101 7.23 0.20 -2.71
C ALA A 101 8.75 0.04 -2.74
N PHE A 102 9.45 0.80 -3.59
CA PHE A 102 10.91 0.83 -3.61
C PHE A 102 11.50 1.27 -2.27
N LEU A 103 11.03 2.41 -1.73
CA LEU A 103 11.53 2.95 -0.47
C LEU A 103 11.31 1.97 0.68
N LEU A 104 10.12 1.39 0.79
CA LEU A 104 9.81 0.41 1.82
C LEU A 104 10.74 -0.82 1.73
N ASN A 105 10.92 -1.36 0.53
CA ASN A 105 11.79 -2.52 0.32
C ASN A 105 13.25 -2.22 0.70
N ASN A 106 13.73 -1.02 0.37
CA ASN A 106 15.07 -0.59 0.74
C ASN A 106 15.21 -0.42 2.26
N THR A 107 14.26 0.28 2.89
CA THR A 107 14.26 0.43 4.36
C THR A 107 14.20 -0.92 5.07
N ALA A 108 13.39 -1.87 4.59
CA ALA A 108 13.35 -3.21 5.15
C ALA A 108 14.71 -3.92 5.05
N ALA A 109 15.42 -3.78 3.93
CA ALA A 109 16.75 -4.34 3.76
C ALA A 109 17.79 -3.66 4.68
N GLU A 110 17.87 -2.34 4.69
CA GLU A 110 18.82 -1.58 5.52
C GLU A 110 18.63 -1.86 7.02
N VAL A 111 17.38 -1.89 7.49
CA VAL A 111 17.08 -2.21 8.89
C VAL A 111 17.47 -3.65 9.19
N GLY A 112 17.14 -4.60 8.31
CA GLY A 112 17.53 -6.01 8.46
C GLY A 112 19.04 -6.20 8.55
N ASP A 113 19.80 -5.52 7.69
CA ASP A 113 21.26 -5.56 7.70
C ASP A 113 21.86 -4.98 8.98
N ALA A 114 21.32 -3.86 9.46
CA ALA A 114 21.74 -3.25 10.72
C ALA A 114 21.48 -4.15 11.93
N PHE A 115 20.30 -4.76 12.03
CA PHE A 115 20.00 -5.74 13.08
C PHE A 115 20.91 -6.97 12.98
N GLY A 116 21.14 -7.49 11.78
CA GLY A 116 22.05 -8.62 11.56
C GLY A 116 23.51 -8.30 11.89
N ALA A 117 23.95 -7.05 11.73
CA ALA A 117 25.28 -6.60 12.17
C ALA A 117 25.39 -6.56 13.71
N LEU A 118 24.40 -5.98 14.39
CA LEU A 118 24.35 -5.92 15.85
C LEU A 118 24.36 -7.31 16.49
N GLU A 119 23.62 -8.26 15.91
CA GLU A 119 23.55 -9.62 16.45
C GLU A 119 24.88 -10.37 16.28
N ARG A 120 25.56 -10.15 15.15
CA ARG A 120 26.92 -10.68 14.93
C ARG A 120 27.92 -10.10 15.93
N GLU A 121 27.88 -8.79 16.18
CA GLU A 121 28.76 -8.13 17.15
C GLU A 121 28.57 -8.71 18.56
N ARG A 122 27.31 -8.85 19.00
CA ARG A 122 26.98 -9.50 20.29
C ARG A 122 27.47 -10.95 20.36
N GLY A 123 27.29 -11.71 19.29
CA GLY A 123 27.77 -13.10 19.20
C GLY A 123 29.29 -13.22 19.28
N VAL A 124 30.03 -12.30 18.66
CA VAL A 124 31.49 -12.26 18.73
C VAL A 124 31.96 -11.94 20.16
N VAL A 125 31.36 -10.94 20.81
CA VAL A 125 31.69 -10.60 22.21
C VAL A 125 31.42 -11.78 23.15
N ALA A 126 30.28 -12.47 22.98
CA ALA A 126 29.98 -13.67 23.76
C ALA A 126 31.01 -14.79 23.53
N SER A 127 31.34 -15.07 22.27
CA SER A 127 32.30 -16.12 21.91
C SER A 127 33.71 -15.84 22.44
N ILE A 128 34.15 -14.57 22.42
CA ILE A 128 35.45 -14.18 22.99
C ILE A 128 35.47 -14.41 24.50
N LEU A 129 34.42 -13.97 25.21
CA LEU A 129 34.32 -14.16 26.66
C LEU A 129 34.29 -15.63 27.05
N ASP A 130 33.62 -16.47 26.27
CA ASP A 130 33.57 -17.92 26.48
C ASP A 130 34.92 -18.60 26.21
N ALA A 131 35.66 -18.14 25.20
CA ALA A 131 36.96 -18.69 24.83
C ALA A 131 38.13 -18.18 25.70
N MET A 132 37.95 -17.07 26.43
CA MET A 132 38.99 -16.51 27.27
C MET A 132 39.42 -17.48 28.37
N VAL A 133 40.73 -17.70 28.47
CA VAL A 133 41.35 -18.52 29.52
C VAL A 133 41.35 -17.78 30.87
N ASP A 134 41.42 -16.45 30.83
CA ASP A 134 41.36 -15.61 32.02
C ASP A 134 39.92 -15.52 32.55
N GLY A 135 39.78 -15.64 33.88
CA GLY A 135 38.50 -15.52 34.55
C GLY A 135 38.02 -14.05 34.58
N VAL A 136 36.84 -13.79 34.02
CA VAL A 136 36.21 -12.46 34.01
C VAL A 136 34.93 -12.50 34.84
N LEU A 137 34.85 -11.60 35.82
CA LEU A 137 33.70 -11.41 36.69
C LEU A 137 33.23 -9.95 36.61
N LEU A 138 31.95 -9.74 36.28
CA LEU A 138 31.31 -8.44 36.31
C LEU A 138 30.41 -8.36 37.54
N LEU A 139 30.64 -7.35 38.39
CA LEU A 139 29.89 -7.12 39.61
C LEU A 139 29.05 -5.84 39.49
N ALA A 140 27.87 -5.82 40.08
CA ALA A 140 27.11 -4.59 40.31
C ALA A 140 27.67 -3.83 41.52
N VAL A 141 27.21 -2.58 41.68
CA VAL A 141 27.66 -1.68 42.76
C VAL A 141 27.35 -2.26 44.15
N ASP A 142 26.33 -3.11 44.26
CA ASP A 142 25.95 -3.83 45.49
C ASP A 142 26.75 -5.13 45.72
N GLY A 143 27.69 -5.46 44.83
CA GLY A 143 28.50 -6.68 44.90
C GLY A 143 27.85 -7.92 44.29
N THR A 144 26.67 -7.83 43.69
CA THR A 144 26.04 -8.97 43.00
C THR A 144 26.74 -9.31 41.68
N ILE A 145 26.89 -10.59 41.37
CA ILE A 145 27.49 -11.05 40.11
C ILE A 145 26.50 -10.83 38.97
N GLN A 146 26.82 -9.91 38.06
CA GLN A 146 26.05 -9.65 36.84
C GLN A 146 26.48 -10.57 35.70
N ARG A 147 27.76 -10.94 35.64
CA ARG A 147 28.29 -11.82 34.60
C ARG A 147 29.53 -12.57 35.07
N ALA A 148 29.63 -13.83 34.70
CA ALA A 148 30.81 -14.67 34.89
C ALA A 148 31.06 -15.41 33.57
N ASN A 149 32.33 -15.57 33.18
CA ASN A 149 32.69 -16.42 32.05
C ASN A 149 33.01 -17.86 32.50
N PRO A 150 33.03 -18.85 31.59
CA PRO A 150 33.29 -20.25 31.95
C PRO A 150 34.66 -20.49 32.60
N ALA A 151 35.65 -19.62 32.38
CA ALA A 151 36.94 -19.70 33.06
C ALA A 151 36.83 -19.38 34.55
N ILE A 152 36.16 -18.27 34.93
CA ILE A 152 36.01 -17.92 36.35
C ILE A 152 35.09 -18.90 37.08
N GLU A 153 34.07 -19.44 36.43
CA GLU A 153 33.19 -20.47 37.01
C GLU A 153 33.96 -21.76 37.35
N ARG A 154 34.87 -22.17 36.46
CA ARG A 154 35.80 -23.29 36.70
C ARG A 154 36.79 -22.99 37.81
N MET A 155 37.33 -21.76 37.85
CA MET A 155 38.29 -21.35 38.89
C MET A 155 37.64 -21.25 40.28
N LEU A 156 36.41 -20.76 40.37
CA LEU A 156 35.64 -20.63 41.60
C LEU A 156 34.95 -21.94 42.01
N GLY A 157 35.00 -22.99 41.17
CA GLY A 157 34.40 -24.29 41.44
C GLY A 157 32.87 -24.26 41.49
N VAL A 158 32.25 -23.29 40.81
CA VAL A 158 30.78 -23.09 40.79
C VAL A 158 30.12 -23.73 39.57
N ALA A 159 30.92 -24.21 38.61
CA ALA A 159 30.41 -25.02 37.52
C ALA A 159 29.93 -26.40 38.04
N PRO A 160 28.82 -26.97 37.50
CA PRO A 160 28.50 -28.38 37.73
C PRO A 160 29.53 -29.34 37.12
#